data_AF-A0A7R7HZ83-F1
#
_entry.id   AF-A0A7R7HZ83-F1
#
_cell.length_a   1.000
_cell.length_b   1.000
_cell.length_c   1.000
_cell.angle_alpha   90.00
_cell.angle_beta   90.00
_cell.angle_gamma   90.00
#
_symmetry.space_group_name_H-M   'P 1'
#
loop_
_entity.id
_entity.type
_entity.pdbx_description
1 polymer ?
#
loop_
_entity_poly.entity_id
_entity_poly.type
_entity_poly.pdbx_seq_one_letter_code
_entity_poly.pdbx_strand_id
1 'polypeptide(L)'
;MASSLADRVRYARERKPAPVAGSWCWDARDEPNTGLVCFPDLDQRLPGHVAAALAAGHGIGVAIGDVDGLTEYVEAANQAGSWGHLAGNELMRLAGLIAREWFAARVTDGCLSTFGGDEIVLVAESDDADRFQGHVDELRGLLCDRLACTVSFAVGYLDPASFGPWLCATLLGGVDRALFERKSARRRGGDVPAGFLLRAPLALVPGRSGGC
;
A
#
# COMPACT_ATOMS: atom_id res chain seq x y z
N MET A 1 22.25 9.41 9.54
CA MET A 1 22.88 10.36 8.59
C MET A 1 21.92 10.55 7.43
N ALA A 2 21.56 11.79 7.07
CA ALA A 2 20.65 12.04 5.96
C ALA A 2 21.38 11.76 4.63
N SER A 3 20.82 10.85 3.82
CA SER A 3 21.27 10.59 2.45
C SER A 3 21.19 11.87 1.61
N SER A 4 22.28 12.21 0.90
CA SER A 4 22.39 13.43 0.11
C SER A 4 21.39 13.42 -1.06
N LEU A 5 21.00 14.59 -1.58
CA LEU A 5 20.12 14.67 -2.75
C LEU A 5 20.71 13.89 -3.95
N ALA A 6 22.04 13.90 -4.11
CA ALA A 6 22.73 13.13 -5.13
C ALA A 6 22.60 11.62 -4.93
N ASP A 7 22.66 11.14 -3.68
CA ASP A 7 22.44 9.73 -3.36
C ASP A 7 20.98 9.32 -3.61
N ARG A 8 20.02 10.18 -3.25
CA ARG A 8 18.59 9.97 -3.52
C ARG A 8 18.30 9.90 -5.02
N VAL A 9 18.93 10.77 -5.83
CA VAL A 9 18.78 10.79 -7.30
C VAL A 9 19.47 9.60 -7.95
N ARG A 10 20.65 9.19 -7.50
CA ARG A 10 21.32 7.98 -8.01
C ARG A 10 20.49 6.73 -7.71
N TYR A 11 20.05 6.60 -6.46
CA TYR A 11 19.23 5.49 -5.98
C TYR A 11 17.86 5.43 -6.68
N ALA A 12 17.29 6.58 -7.07
CA ALA A 12 16.10 6.66 -7.91
C ALA A 12 16.28 6.10 -9.32
N ARG A 13 17.49 6.23 -9.87
CA ARG A 13 17.83 5.87 -11.25
C ARG A 13 18.35 4.44 -11.38
N GLU A 14 18.78 3.84 -10.29
CA GLU A 14 19.16 2.42 -10.25
C GLU A 14 17.91 1.55 -10.28
N ARG A 15 17.77 0.75 -11.34
CA ARG A 15 16.68 -0.21 -11.45
C ARG A 15 16.84 -1.30 -10.39
N LYS A 16 16.03 -1.22 -9.34
CA LYS A 16 15.91 -2.26 -8.33
C LYS A 16 14.93 -3.33 -8.78
N PRO A 17 15.09 -4.60 -8.38
CA PRO A 17 14.07 -5.62 -8.59
C PRO A 17 12.76 -5.16 -7.95
N ALA A 18 11.63 -5.35 -8.65
CA ALA A 18 10.29 -4.98 -8.17
C ALA A 18 10.10 -5.41 -6.70
N PRO A 19 9.39 -4.63 -5.87
CA PRO A 19 9.19 -4.96 -4.46
C PRO A 19 8.17 -6.10 -4.30
N VAL A 20 8.64 -7.28 -4.67
CA VAL A 20 7.96 -8.56 -4.60
C VAL A 20 8.86 -9.53 -3.85
N ALA A 21 8.25 -10.40 -3.05
CA ALA A 21 8.96 -11.35 -2.23
C ALA A 21 8.28 -12.72 -2.28
N GLY A 22 9.06 -13.78 -2.06
CA GLY A 22 8.60 -15.15 -2.23
C GLY A 22 8.22 -15.47 -3.68
N SER A 23 7.09 -16.15 -3.87
CA SER A 23 6.58 -16.51 -5.20
C SER A 23 5.75 -15.42 -5.89
N TRP A 24 5.63 -14.24 -5.29
CA TRP A 24 4.72 -13.20 -5.74
C TRP A 24 5.27 -12.43 -6.93
N CYS A 25 4.47 -12.26 -8.00
CA CYS A 25 4.62 -11.23 -9.04
C CYS A 25 6.07 -10.97 -9.59
N TRP A 26 6.94 -11.97 -9.67
CA TRP A 26 8.38 -11.82 -10.00
C TRP A 26 8.65 -11.29 -11.41
N ASP A 27 7.69 -11.46 -12.33
CA ASP A 27 7.72 -11.00 -13.71
C ASP A 27 6.84 -9.75 -13.94
N ALA A 28 6.36 -9.11 -12.87
CA ALA A 28 5.53 -7.92 -12.96
C ALA A 28 6.32 -6.69 -13.43
N ARG A 29 5.60 -5.78 -14.07
CA ARG A 29 6.14 -4.51 -14.56
C ARG A 29 6.31 -3.53 -13.41
N ASP A 30 7.40 -2.77 -13.47
CA ASP A 30 7.60 -1.60 -12.63
C ASP A 30 6.68 -0.46 -13.11
N GLU A 31 5.96 0.17 -12.19
CA GLU A 31 5.26 1.42 -12.44
C GLU A 31 6.32 2.54 -12.59
N PRO A 32 6.33 3.27 -13.70
CA PRO A 32 7.46 4.11 -14.08
C PRO A 32 7.74 5.30 -13.15
N ASN A 33 6.75 5.78 -12.39
CA ASN A 33 6.92 6.95 -11.52
C ASN A 33 7.44 6.57 -10.13
N THR A 34 6.85 5.56 -9.52
CA THR A 34 7.10 5.10 -8.15
C THR A 34 8.13 3.97 -8.08
N GLY A 35 8.29 3.22 -9.18
CA GLY A 35 9.06 1.98 -9.22
C GLY A 35 8.41 0.83 -8.43
N LEU A 36 7.17 0.94 -7.98
CA LEU A 36 6.45 -0.19 -7.38
C LEU A 36 5.89 -1.12 -8.47
N VAL A 37 5.22 -2.21 -8.10
CA VAL A 37 4.54 -3.05 -9.09
C VAL A 37 3.35 -2.30 -9.71
N CYS A 38 3.17 -2.41 -11.04
CA CYS A 38 1.95 -1.96 -11.72
C CYS A 38 0.72 -2.71 -11.20
N PHE A 39 -0.31 -2.00 -10.70
CA PHE A 39 -1.51 -2.65 -10.14
C PHE A 39 -2.17 -3.71 -11.03
N PRO A 40 -2.32 -3.53 -12.36
CA PRO A 40 -2.92 -4.57 -13.20
C PRO A 40 -2.20 -5.93 -13.11
N ASP A 41 -0.89 -5.92 -12.88
CA ASP A 41 -0.08 -7.13 -12.76
C ASP A 41 -0.28 -7.81 -11.40
N LEU A 42 -0.53 -7.03 -10.34
CA LEU A 42 -0.92 -7.54 -9.02
C LEU A 42 -2.36 -8.08 -9.07
N ASP A 43 -3.32 -7.27 -9.54
CA ASP A 43 -4.75 -7.58 -9.57
C ASP A 43 -5.04 -8.89 -10.31
N GLN A 44 -4.41 -9.09 -11.48
CA GLN A 44 -4.55 -10.33 -12.25
C GLN A 44 -4.07 -11.58 -11.50
N ARG A 45 -3.03 -11.45 -10.66
CA ARG A 45 -2.39 -12.58 -9.96
C ARG A 45 -2.90 -12.78 -8.54
N LEU A 46 -3.47 -11.74 -7.93
CA LEU A 46 -3.89 -11.70 -6.53
C LEU A 46 -4.80 -12.87 -6.14
N PRO A 47 -5.84 -13.25 -6.90
CA PRO A 47 -6.68 -14.39 -6.55
C PRO A 47 -5.91 -15.71 -6.40
N GLY A 48 -4.91 -15.94 -7.26
CA GLY A 48 -4.07 -17.14 -7.20
C GLY A 48 -3.19 -17.16 -5.95
N HIS A 49 -2.57 -16.03 -5.62
CA HIS A 49 -1.72 -15.92 -4.43
C HIS A 49 -2.53 -16.04 -3.13
N VAL A 50 -3.70 -15.38 -3.05
CA VAL A 50 -4.61 -15.49 -1.89
C VAL A 50 -5.07 -16.94 -1.71
N ALA A 51 -5.49 -17.61 -2.78
CA ALA A 51 -5.92 -19.01 -2.69
C ALA A 51 -4.79 -19.94 -2.23
N ALA A 52 -3.57 -19.73 -2.74
CA ALA A 52 -2.40 -20.52 -2.37
C ALA A 52 -2.02 -20.34 -0.88
N ALA A 53 -1.97 -19.10 -0.40
CA ALA A 53 -1.64 -18.78 0.99
C ALA A 53 -2.67 -19.36 1.97
N LEU A 54 -3.97 -19.16 1.70
CA LEU A 54 -5.04 -19.71 2.55
C LEU A 54 -5.02 -21.24 2.57
N ALA A 55 -4.76 -21.89 1.42
CA ALA A 55 -4.62 -23.34 1.35
C ALA A 55 -3.39 -23.88 2.12
N ALA A 56 -2.33 -23.07 2.23
CA ALA A 56 -1.17 -23.36 3.06
C ALA A 56 -1.38 -23.06 4.56
N GLY A 57 -2.54 -22.50 4.93
CA GLY A 57 -2.84 -22.12 6.31
C GLY A 57 -2.28 -20.75 6.72
N HIS A 58 -1.90 -19.91 5.76
CA HIS A 58 -1.40 -18.56 6.01
C HIS A 58 -2.51 -17.51 5.81
N GLY A 59 -2.49 -16.47 6.62
CA GLY A 59 -3.39 -15.33 6.47
C GLY A 59 -2.87 -14.32 5.46
N ILE A 60 -3.76 -13.45 4.97
CA ILE A 60 -3.41 -12.39 4.01
C ILE A 60 -3.78 -11.03 4.56
N GLY A 61 -2.78 -10.15 4.66
CA GLY A 61 -2.97 -8.73 4.91
C GLY A 61 -3.02 -7.94 3.61
N VAL A 62 -3.92 -6.96 3.55
CA VAL A 62 -3.95 -5.92 2.51
C VAL A 62 -3.97 -4.55 3.17
N ALA A 63 -3.16 -3.64 2.65
CA ALA A 63 -3.21 -2.24 3.03
C ALA A 63 -3.28 -1.37 1.78
N ILE A 64 -4.12 -0.34 1.81
CA ILE A 64 -4.13 0.72 0.80
C ILE A 64 -3.74 2.02 1.51
N GLY A 65 -2.67 2.64 1.04
CA GLY A 65 -2.17 3.93 1.49
C GLY A 65 -2.39 4.99 0.44
N ASP A 66 -2.73 6.19 0.85
CA ASP A 66 -3.04 7.32 -0.03
C ASP A 66 -2.39 8.60 0.54
N VAL A 67 -1.65 9.32 -0.31
CA VAL A 67 -1.01 10.59 0.05
C VAL A 67 -2.05 11.68 0.29
N ASP A 68 -2.02 12.27 1.48
CA ASP A 68 -2.93 13.34 1.85
C ASP A 68 -2.57 14.67 1.16
N GLY A 69 -3.51 15.20 0.40
CA GLY A 69 -3.42 16.56 -0.14
C GLY A 69 -2.43 16.72 -1.28
N LEU A 70 -2.23 15.67 -2.09
CA LEU A 70 -1.27 15.71 -3.20
C LEU A 70 -1.64 16.81 -4.22
N THR A 71 -2.93 16.97 -4.53
CA THR A 71 -3.41 18.02 -5.45
C THR A 71 -3.05 19.41 -4.94
N GLU A 72 -3.33 19.69 -3.68
CA GLU A 72 -3.04 20.98 -3.03
C GLU A 72 -1.53 21.25 -3.01
N TYR A 73 -0.72 20.21 -2.77
CA TYR A 73 0.75 20.29 -2.86
C TYR A 73 1.22 20.64 -4.28
N VAL A 74 0.66 19.98 -5.30
CA VAL A 74 0.97 20.25 -6.72
C VAL A 74 0.58 21.68 -7.11
N GLU A 75 -0.60 22.15 -6.70
CA GLU A 75 -1.08 23.51 -6.96
C GLU A 75 -0.20 24.56 -6.29
N ALA A 76 0.15 24.36 -5.01
CA ALA A 76 1.03 25.25 -4.27
C ALA A 76 2.43 25.33 -4.90
N ALA A 77 2.99 24.19 -5.32
CA ALA A 77 4.27 24.15 -6.03
C ALA A 77 4.21 24.94 -7.34
N ASN A 78 3.11 24.83 -8.10
CA ASN A 78 2.93 25.58 -9.34
C ASN A 78 2.84 27.11 -9.08
N GLN A 79 2.10 27.52 -8.05
CA GLN A 79 1.97 28.93 -7.66
C GLN A 79 3.31 29.53 -7.20
N ALA A 80 4.18 28.72 -6.58
CA ALA A 80 5.52 29.12 -6.18
C ALA A 80 6.53 29.21 -7.35
N GLY A 81 6.07 29.13 -8.60
CA GLY A 81 6.93 29.15 -9.78
C GLY A 81 7.76 27.88 -9.99
N SER A 82 7.39 26.79 -9.32
CA SER A 82 7.98 25.46 -9.53
C SER A 82 7.14 24.63 -10.52
N TRP A 83 7.68 23.48 -10.94
CA TRP A 83 7.02 22.57 -11.87
C TRP A 83 5.99 21.69 -11.15
N GLY A 84 4.76 22.17 -10.95
CA GLY A 84 3.74 21.53 -10.10
C GLY A 84 3.60 20.01 -10.27
N HIS A 85 3.31 19.51 -11.47
CA HIS A 85 3.16 18.08 -11.72
C HIS A 85 4.46 17.28 -11.53
N LEU A 86 5.60 17.87 -11.86
CA LEU A 86 6.90 17.22 -11.63
C LEU A 86 7.22 17.14 -10.13
N ALA A 87 6.76 18.11 -9.33
CA ALA A 87 6.88 18.05 -7.88
C ALA A 87 6.03 16.90 -7.30
N GLY A 88 4.81 16.69 -7.81
CA GLY A 88 3.98 15.53 -7.46
C GLY A 88 4.62 14.20 -7.86
N ASN A 89 5.18 14.11 -9.08
CA ASN A 89 5.92 12.93 -9.52
C ASN A 89 7.12 12.64 -8.64
N GLU A 90 7.91 13.66 -8.28
CA GLU A 90 9.06 13.49 -7.39
C GLU A 90 8.63 13.04 -5.98
N LEU A 91 7.52 13.54 -5.46
CA LEU A 91 6.95 13.09 -4.19
C LEU A 91 6.59 11.60 -4.27
N MET A 92 5.86 11.18 -5.30
CA MET A 92 5.47 9.78 -5.48
C MET A 92 6.67 8.86 -5.75
N ARG A 93 7.68 9.35 -6.47
CA ARG A 93 8.95 8.64 -6.66
C ARG A 93 9.66 8.41 -5.34
N LEU A 94 9.69 9.41 -4.45
CA LEU A 94 10.25 9.27 -3.09
C LEU A 94 9.40 8.34 -2.23
N ALA A 95 8.07 8.38 -2.33
CA ALA A 95 7.17 7.49 -1.61
C ALA A 95 7.45 6.02 -1.99
N GLY A 96 7.50 5.72 -3.29
CA GLY A 96 7.85 4.39 -3.80
C GLY A 96 9.24 3.96 -3.31
N LEU A 97 10.21 4.87 -3.32
CA LEU A 97 11.56 4.61 -2.84
C LEU A 97 11.62 4.14 -1.38
N ILE A 98 10.97 4.90 -0.49
CA ILE A 98 10.91 4.62 0.94
C ILE A 98 10.17 3.31 1.18
N ALA A 99 9.05 3.11 0.49
CA ALA A 99 8.23 1.92 0.65
C ALA A 99 8.97 0.65 0.18
N ARG A 100 9.79 0.73 -0.88
CA ARG A 100 10.67 -0.37 -1.33
C ARG A 100 11.76 -0.71 -0.33
N GLU A 101 12.43 0.30 0.24
CA GLU A 101 13.43 0.09 1.29
C GLU A 101 12.84 -0.64 2.49
N TRP A 102 11.66 -0.18 2.93
CA TRP A 102 10.93 -0.80 4.02
C TRP A 102 10.50 -2.24 3.67
N PHE A 103 9.93 -2.44 2.49
CA PHE A 103 9.44 -3.74 2.03
C PHE A 103 10.55 -4.80 2.05
N ALA A 104 11.71 -4.47 1.48
CA ALA A 104 12.86 -5.38 1.43
C ALA A 104 13.39 -5.79 2.81
N ALA A 105 13.12 -4.99 3.86
CA ALA A 105 13.54 -5.28 5.22
C ALA A 105 12.48 -6.03 6.05
N ARG A 106 11.20 -6.03 5.65
CA ARG A 106 10.08 -6.45 6.49
C ARG A 106 9.17 -7.52 5.91
N VAL A 107 9.11 -7.64 4.59
CA VAL A 107 8.18 -8.56 3.92
C VAL A 107 8.94 -9.73 3.31
N THR A 108 8.54 -10.95 3.66
CA THR A 108 9.11 -12.19 3.11
C THR A 108 8.31 -12.72 1.93
N ASP A 109 6.99 -12.55 1.97
CA ASP A 109 6.05 -13.06 0.97
C ASP A 109 4.96 -12.01 0.75
N GLY A 110 4.95 -11.42 -0.44
CA GLY A 110 4.03 -10.33 -0.74
C GLY A 110 4.43 -9.50 -1.94
N CYS A 111 3.67 -8.43 -2.15
CA CYS A 111 3.84 -7.49 -3.24
C CYS A 111 3.47 -6.08 -2.77
N LEU A 112 4.27 -5.10 -3.17
CA LEU A 112 3.98 -3.69 -3.01
C LEU A 112 3.76 -3.05 -4.40
N SER A 113 2.59 -2.47 -4.59
CA SER A 113 2.12 -1.98 -5.88
C SER A 113 1.65 -0.53 -5.79
N THR A 114 1.67 0.18 -6.91
CA THR A 114 0.97 1.46 -7.05
C THR A 114 -0.42 1.20 -7.57
N PHE A 115 -1.47 1.55 -6.80
CA PHE A 115 -2.87 1.35 -7.22
C PHE A 115 -3.19 2.25 -8.42
N GLY A 116 -2.81 3.53 -8.30
CA GLY A 116 -2.98 4.58 -9.29
C GLY A 116 -2.82 5.94 -8.61
N GLY A 117 -2.38 6.96 -9.35
CA GLY A 117 -2.27 8.33 -8.82
C GLY A 117 -1.36 8.43 -7.59
N ASP A 118 -1.98 8.71 -6.44
CA ASP A 118 -1.36 8.92 -5.12
C ASP A 118 -1.44 7.71 -4.18
N GLU A 119 -1.83 6.54 -4.70
CA GLU A 119 -2.14 5.38 -3.90
C GLU A 119 -1.13 4.23 -4.05
N ILE A 120 -0.82 3.58 -2.93
CA ILE A 120 0.01 2.37 -2.85
C ILE A 120 -0.77 1.24 -2.19
N VAL A 121 -0.53 0.00 -2.64
CA VAL A 121 -1.14 -1.22 -2.13
C VAL A 121 -0.06 -2.16 -1.64
N LEU A 122 -0.12 -2.55 -0.37
CA LEU A 122 0.65 -3.67 0.16
C LEU A 122 -0.24 -4.88 0.27
N VAL A 123 0.18 -6.00 -0.30
CA VAL A 123 -0.39 -7.33 -0.02
C VAL A 123 0.73 -8.21 0.52
N ALA A 124 0.51 -8.85 1.66
CA ALA A 124 1.51 -9.75 2.22
C ALA A 124 0.86 -10.90 2.99
N GLU A 125 1.54 -12.02 3.04
CA GLU A 125 1.22 -13.10 3.97
C GLU A 125 1.53 -12.63 5.40
N SER A 126 0.63 -12.94 6.33
CA SER A 126 0.83 -12.66 7.75
C SER A 126 0.00 -13.63 8.59
N ASP A 127 0.63 -14.20 9.62
CA ASP A 127 -0.03 -15.10 10.55
C ASP A 127 -0.92 -14.37 11.56
N ASP A 128 -0.80 -13.04 11.63
CA ASP A 128 -1.50 -12.22 12.62
C ASP A 128 -1.91 -10.87 12.05
N ALA A 129 -3.15 -10.48 12.36
CA ALA A 129 -3.77 -9.27 11.87
C ALA A 129 -3.16 -8.01 12.51
N ASP A 130 -2.74 -8.08 13.78
CA ASP A 130 -2.17 -6.95 14.52
C ASP A 130 -0.70 -6.73 14.15
N ARG A 131 0.06 -7.81 13.94
CA ARG A 131 1.42 -7.76 13.37
C ARG A 131 1.40 -7.11 11.99
N PHE A 132 0.49 -7.51 11.10
CA PHE A 132 0.35 -6.88 9.79
C PHE A 132 0.03 -5.38 9.92
N GLN A 133 -0.90 -5.01 10.81
CA GLN A 133 -1.21 -3.61 11.06
C GLN A 133 0.00 -2.83 11.61
N GLY A 134 0.79 -3.42 12.52
CA GLY A 134 2.01 -2.80 13.04
C GLY A 134 3.08 -2.55 11.98
N HIS A 135 3.25 -3.48 11.04
CA HIS A 135 4.11 -3.30 9.86
C HIS A 135 3.64 -2.11 9.00
N VAL A 136 2.33 -2.01 8.74
CA VAL A 136 1.76 -0.89 7.99
C VAL A 136 1.90 0.43 8.74
N ASP A 137 1.73 0.44 10.07
CA ASP A 137 1.90 1.66 10.88
C ASP A 137 3.33 2.19 10.82
N GLU A 138 4.31 1.30 10.79
CA GLU A 138 5.70 1.69 10.58
C GLU A 138 5.94 2.27 9.18
N LEU A 139 5.45 1.60 8.13
CA LEU A 139 5.55 2.13 6.77
C LEU A 139 4.92 3.53 6.68
N ARG A 140 3.73 3.70 7.27
CA ARG A 140 3.04 4.98 7.38
C ARG A 140 3.89 6.01 8.10
N GLY A 141 4.47 5.68 9.25
CA GLY A 141 5.37 6.55 10.00
C GLY A 141 6.56 7.00 9.17
N LEU A 142 7.24 6.07 8.49
CA LEU A 142 8.38 6.37 7.61
C LEU A 142 8.02 7.29 6.45
N LEU A 143 6.84 7.12 5.84
CA LEU A 143 6.35 7.97 4.77
C LEU A 143 6.02 9.36 5.30
N CYS A 144 5.26 9.47 6.39
CA CYS A 144 4.90 10.73 7.03
C CYS A 144 6.13 11.53 7.51
N ASP A 145 7.18 10.85 7.98
CA ASP A 145 8.40 11.49 8.46
C ASP A 145 9.28 12.04 7.33
N ARG A 146 9.19 11.46 6.13
CA ARG A 146 10.15 11.72 5.03
C ARG A 146 9.54 12.44 3.83
N LEU A 147 8.22 12.46 3.71
CA LEU A 147 7.51 13.15 2.63
C LEU A 147 7.01 14.53 3.10
N ALA A 148 6.74 15.41 2.14
CA ALA A 148 6.13 16.71 2.41
C ALA A 148 4.63 16.60 2.77
N CYS A 149 4.00 15.48 2.42
CA CYS A 149 2.61 15.16 2.70
C CYS A 149 2.54 13.96 3.66
N THR A 150 1.50 13.89 4.48
CA THR A 150 1.21 12.68 5.25
C THR A 150 0.61 11.60 4.35
N VAL A 151 0.64 10.34 4.80
CA VAL A 151 0.01 9.22 4.09
C VAL A 151 -0.96 8.53 5.03
N SER A 152 -2.22 8.41 4.61
CA SER A 152 -3.25 7.72 5.39
C SER A 152 -3.43 6.30 4.85
N PHE A 153 -3.66 5.33 5.75
CA PHE A 153 -3.82 3.92 5.40
C PHE A 153 -5.13 3.34 5.94
N ALA A 154 -5.70 2.42 5.16
CA ALA A 154 -6.62 1.42 5.67
C ALA A 154 -6.00 0.02 5.51
N VAL A 155 -6.30 -0.87 6.46
CA VAL A 155 -5.83 -2.27 6.43
C VAL A 155 -6.99 -3.25 6.54
N GLY A 156 -6.88 -4.37 5.84
CA GLY A 156 -7.78 -5.51 5.89
C GLY A 156 -6.97 -6.79 6.10
N TYR A 157 -7.60 -7.81 6.66
CA TYR A 157 -6.97 -9.09 6.93
C TYR A 157 -7.93 -10.24 6.67
N LEU A 158 -7.46 -11.26 5.95
CA LEU A 158 -8.11 -12.55 5.80
C LEU A 158 -7.42 -13.56 6.71
N ASP A 159 -8.19 -14.14 7.62
CA ASP A 159 -7.76 -15.31 8.41
C ASP A 159 -7.56 -16.53 7.50
N PRO A 160 -6.64 -17.47 7.81
CA PRO A 160 -6.46 -18.72 7.07
C PRO A 160 -7.75 -19.50 6.81
N ALA A 161 -8.74 -19.43 7.71
CA ALA A 161 -10.04 -20.10 7.57
C ALA A 161 -11.03 -19.34 6.65
N SER A 162 -10.64 -18.19 6.09
CA SER A 162 -11.44 -17.43 5.15
C SER A 162 -11.62 -18.20 3.85
N PHE A 163 -12.82 -18.17 3.28
CA PHE A 163 -13.13 -18.88 2.04
C PHE A 163 -14.18 -18.14 1.22
N GLY A 164 -14.15 -18.31 -0.09
CA GLY A 164 -15.17 -17.81 -1.01
C GLY A 164 -14.61 -17.18 -2.28
N PRO A 165 -15.39 -17.16 -3.36
CA PRO A 165 -14.94 -16.62 -4.66
C PRO A 165 -14.78 -15.10 -4.67
N TRP A 166 -15.35 -14.39 -3.68
CA TRP A 166 -15.38 -12.93 -3.61
C TRP A 166 -14.29 -12.35 -2.70
N LEU A 167 -13.42 -13.17 -2.09
CA LEU A 167 -12.49 -12.74 -1.06
C LEU A 167 -11.61 -11.56 -1.48
N CYS A 168 -11.00 -11.62 -2.67
CA CYS A 168 -10.13 -10.54 -3.15
C CYS A 168 -10.91 -9.23 -3.38
N ALA A 169 -12.10 -9.32 -3.96
CA ALA A 169 -12.96 -8.15 -4.18
C ALA A 169 -13.47 -7.56 -2.86
N THR A 170 -13.87 -8.41 -1.90
CA THR A 170 -14.29 -7.99 -0.56
C THR A 170 -13.13 -7.36 0.21
N LEU A 171 -11.92 -7.90 0.09
CA LEU A 171 -10.74 -7.41 0.77
C LEU A 171 -10.30 -6.05 0.21
N LEU A 172 -10.01 -5.96 -1.11
CA LEU A 172 -9.60 -4.71 -1.73
C LEU A 172 -10.69 -3.64 -1.64
N GLY A 173 -11.92 -3.97 -2.05
CA GLY A 173 -13.03 -3.02 -2.03
C GLY A 173 -13.45 -2.59 -0.62
N GLY A 174 -13.31 -3.48 0.37
CA GLY A 174 -13.56 -3.15 1.77
C GLY A 174 -12.52 -2.17 2.35
N VAL A 175 -11.24 -2.40 2.04
CA VAL A 175 -10.14 -1.53 2.45
C VAL A 175 -10.22 -0.17 1.77
N ASP A 176 -10.40 -0.14 0.45
CA ASP A 176 -10.55 1.08 -0.35
C ASP A 176 -11.72 1.92 0.15
N ARG A 177 -12.90 1.31 0.28
CA ARG A 177 -14.10 2.01 0.79
C ARG A 177 -13.86 2.61 2.16
N ALA A 178 -13.23 1.89 3.08
CA ALA A 178 -12.98 2.38 4.43
C ALA A 178 -12.00 3.57 4.44
N LEU A 179 -10.96 3.53 3.60
CA LEU A 179 -10.03 4.65 3.40
C LEU A 179 -10.77 5.86 2.84
N PHE A 180 -11.53 5.68 1.77
CA PHE A 180 -12.29 6.74 1.11
C PHE A 180 -13.32 7.39 2.03
N GLU A 181 -14.10 6.59 2.75
CA GLU A 181 -15.11 7.08 3.72
C GLU A 181 -14.45 7.95 4.80
N ARG A 182 -13.29 7.54 5.32
CA ARG A 182 -12.56 8.28 6.35
C ARG A 182 -11.95 9.58 5.80
N LYS A 183 -11.34 9.56 4.61
CA LYS A 183 -10.85 10.79 3.95
C LYS A 183 -11.99 11.74 3.59
N SER A 184 -13.12 11.21 3.15
CA SER A 184 -14.32 11.99 2.83
C SER A 184 -14.92 12.66 4.08
N ALA A 185 -14.93 11.98 5.22
CA ALA A 185 -15.32 12.57 6.51
C ALA A 185 -14.41 13.76 6.87
N ARG A 186 -13.09 13.64 6.68
CA ARG A 186 -12.13 14.74 6.87
C ARG A 186 -12.43 15.93 5.97
N ARG A 187 -12.62 15.70 4.67
CA ARG A 187 -12.93 16.77 3.68
C ARG A 187 -14.22 17.53 4.01
N ARG A 188 -15.18 16.88 4.68
CA ARG A 188 -16.44 17.50 5.13
C ARG A 188 -16.34 18.21 6.50
N GLY A 189 -15.12 18.40 7.03
CA GLY A 189 -14.88 19.08 8.30
C GLY A 189 -15.03 18.19 9.54
N GLY A 190 -15.05 16.86 9.38
CA GLY A 190 -15.00 15.95 10.52
C GLY A 190 -13.64 15.98 11.22
N ASP A 191 -13.62 15.68 12.52
CA ASP A 191 -12.40 15.56 13.33
C ASP A 191 -11.65 14.26 13.00
N VAL A 192 -10.92 14.32 11.89
CA VAL A 192 -10.13 13.20 11.36
C VAL A 192 -8.72 13.71 11.09
N PRO A 193 -7.69 13.22 11.81
CA PRO A 193 -6.33 13.65 11.58
C PRO A 193 -5.85 13.22 10.19
N ALA A 194 -4.89 13.96 9.62
CA ALA A 194 -4.14 13.48 8.46
C ALA A 194 -3.16 12.38 8.87
N GLY A 195 -2.74 11.56 7.92
CA GLY A 195 -1.83 10.44 8.17
C GLY A 195 -2.40 9.36 9.10
N PHE A 196 -3.70 9.10 9.04
CA PHE A 196 -4.34 8.12 9.92
C PHE A 196 -4.03 6.67 9.50
N LEU A 197 -4.24 5.73 10.41
CA LEU A 197 -4.32 4.29 10.13
C LEU A 197 -5.63 3.75 10.69
N LEU A 198 -6.35 2.94 9.90
CA LEU A 198 -7.57 2.27 10.37
C LEU A 198 -7.67 0.83 9.86
N ARG A 199 -8.39 0.00 10.61
CA ARG A 199 -8.76 -1.35 10.19
C ARG A 199 -10.13 -1.32 9.52
N ALA A 200 -10.21 -1.84 8.30
CA ALA A 200 -11.43 -1.93 7.52
C ALA A 200 -12.35 -3.01 8.11
N PRO A 201 -13.65 -2.72 8.31
CA PRO A 201 -14.62 -3.72 8.73
C PRO A 201 -14.97 -4.62 7.52
N LEU A 202 -14.22 -5.71 7.35
CA LEU A 202 -14.48 -6.67 6.29
C LEU A 202 -15.70 -7.52 6.63
N ALA A 203 -16.74 -7.47 5.80
CA ALA A 203 -17.90 -8.34 5.91
C ALA A 203 -17.57 -9.71 5.30
N LEU A 204 -16.77 -10.50 5.98
CA LEU A 204 -16.42 -11.87 5.56
C LEU A 204 -17.45 -12.86 6.08
N VAL A 205 -17.75 -13.90 5.29
CA VAL A 205 -18.52 -15.05 5.75
C VAL A 205 -17.56 -15.96 6.52
N PRO A 206 -17.77 -16.21 7.83
CA PRO A 206 -16.90 -17.10 8.60
C PRO A 206 -16.88 -18.50 7.99
N GLY A 207 -15.68 -19.08 7.89
CA GLY A 207 -15.44 -20.51 7.65
C GLY A 207 -16.44 -21.38 8.37
N ARG A 208 -17.21 -22.22 7.67
CA ARG A 208 -17.86 -23.36 8.35
C ARG A 208 -16.74 -24.24 8.90
N SER A 209 -16.47 -24.12 10.20
CA SER A 209 -15.72 -25.12 10.95
C SER A 209 -16.39 -26.48 10.71
N GLY A 210 -15.64 -27.43 10.15
CA GLY A 210 -16.16 -28.69 9.66
C GLY A 210 -17.02 -29.46 10.67
N GLY A 211 -18.09 -30.07 10.16
CA GLY A 211 -18.73 -31.23 10.77
C GLY A 211 -18.29 -32.46 9.99
N CYS A 212 -17.84 -33.46 10.75
CA CYS A 212 -17.36 -34.81 10.40
C CYS A 212 -17.76 -35.41 9.04
#